data_AF-A0A1Q9A5F7-F1
#
_entry.id   AF-A0A1Q9A5F7-F1
#
_cell.length_a   1.000
_cell.length_b   1.000
_cell.length_c   1.000
_cell.angle_alpha   90.00
_cell.angle_beta   90.00
_cell.angle_gamma   90.00
#
_symmetry.space_group_name_H-M   'P 1'
#
loop_
_entity.id
_entity.type
_entity.pdbx_description
1 polymer ?
#
loop_
_entity_poly.entity_id
_entity_poly.type
_entity_poly.pdbx_seq_one_letter_code
_entity_poly.pdbx_strand_id
1 'polypeptide(L)'
;MATKYAGTSFEDSKAIRDVIAERFRQINYEGWTPHHDDIEHDGGDLAAAAASYAINAANNLSPHGPGDNECPAFWSFTPGWWKPKSPREDLVRAGALILAEIDMIDRDEARKAGA
;
A
#
# COMPACT_ATOMS: atom_id res chain seq x y z
N MET A 1 1.91 -24.52 2.37
CA MET A 1 1.29 -24.54 3.72
C MET A 1 0.08 -23.62 3.66
N ALA A 2 -1.13 -24.18 3.60
CA ALA A 2 -2.37 -23.40 3.54
C ALA A 2 -2.85 -23.12 4.97
N THR A 3 -2.66 -21.90 5.46
CA THR A 3 -3.08 -21.49 6.80
C THR A 3 -4.59 -21.31 6.80
N LYS A 4 -5.32 -22.38 7.20
CA LYS A 4 -6.75 -22.31 7.48
C LYS A 4 -6.97 -21.43 8.71
N TYR A 5 -7.30 -20.15 8.50
CA TYR A 5 -8.04 -19.39 9.49
C TYR A 5 -9.46 -19.96 9.54
N ALA A 6 -9.95 -20.28 10.74
CA ALA A 6 -11.21 -20.97 10.95
C ALA A 6 -12.38 -20.30 10.21
N GLY A 7 -12.95 -20.99 9.21
CA GLY A 7 -14.26 -20.70 8.64
C GLY A 7 -14.34 -19.87 7.36
N THR A 8 -13.25 -19.29 6.86
CA THR A 8 -13.27 -18.49 5.62
C THR A 8 -11.97 -18.65 4.83
N SER A 9 -12.07 -18.96 3.54
CA SER A 9 -10.92 -19.01 2.65
C SER A 9 -10.42 -17.58 2.38
N PHE A 10 -9.13 -17.39 2.11
CA PHE A 10 -8.63 -16.03 1.79
C PHE A 10 -9.29 -15.50 0.52
N GLU A 11 -9.65 -16.40 -0.39
CA GLU A 11 -10.41 -16.11 -1.61
C GLU A 11 -11.80 -15.54 -1.33
N ASP A 12 -12.39 -15.79 -0.15
CA ASP A 12 -13.73 -15.32 0.22
C ASP A 12 -13.71 -13.87 0.74
N SER A 13 -12.57 -13.37 1.18
CA SER A 13 -12.43 -12.01 1.70
C SER A 13 -12.42 -10.96 0.59
N LYS A 14 -13.47 -10.12 0.53
CA LYS A 14 -13.50 -8.97 -0.37
C LYS A 14 -12.33 -8.02 -0.14
N ALA A 15 -11.90 -7.85 1.12
CA ALA A 15 -10.77 -6.98 1.44
C ALA A 15 -9.45 -7.48 0.84
N ILE A 16 -9.19 -8.79 0.94
CA ILE A 16 -8.00 -9.40 0.33
C ILE A 16 -8.04 -9.22 -1.19
N ARG A 17 -9.19 -9.54 -1.83
CA ARG A 17 -9.37 -9.38 -3.28
C ARG A 17 -9.14 -7.95 -3.74
N ASP A 18 -9.67 -6.96 -3.02
CA ASP A 18 -9.54 -5.55 -3.41
C ASP A 18 -8.11 -5.04 -3.27
N VAL A 19 -7.36 -5.43 -2.22
CA VAL A 19 -5.94 -5.06 -2.05
C VAL A 19 -5.09 -5.63 -3.19
N ILE A 20 -5.30 -6.90 -3.53
CA ILE A 20 -4.59 -7.55 -4.64
C ILE A 20 -4.95 -6.86 -5.96
N ALA A 21 -6.24 -6.60 -6.20
CA ALA A 21 -6.69 -5.91 -7.40
C ALA A 21 -6.10 -4.49 -7.53
N GLU A 22 -5.99 -3.74 -6.43
CA GLU A 22 -5.36 -2.42 -6.43
C GLU A 22 -3.87 -2.52 -6.74
N ARG A 23 -3.15 -3.52 -6.22
CA ARG A 23 -1.75 -3.72 -6.58
C ARG A 23 -1.59 -3.99 -8.08
N PHE A 24 -2.44 -4.84 -8.67
CA PHE A 24 -2.46 -5.02 -10.12
C PHE A 24 -2.85 -3.75 -10.88
N ARG A 25 -3.74 -2.92 -10.33
CA ARG A 25 -4.10 -1.64 -10.97
C ARG A 25 -2.90 -0.69 -10.98
N GLN A 26 -2.18 -0.55 -9.88
CA GLN A 26 -0.96 0.27 -9.79
C GLN A 26 0.08 -0.18 -10.84
N ILE A 27 0.33 -1.49 -10.95
CA ILE A 27 1.25 -2.05 -11.95
C ILE A 27 0.77 -1.75 -13.38
N ASN A 28 -0.49 -2.09 -13.70
CA ASN A 28 -0.97 -2.08 -15.08
C ASN A 28 -1.37 -0.69 -15.62
N TYR A 29 -1.80 0.22 -14.75
CA TYR A 29 -2.30 1.54 -15.14
C TYR A 29 -1.35 2.68 -14.79
N GLU A 30 -0.65 2.60 -13.65
CA GLU A 30 0.30 3.64 -13.23
C GLU A 30 1.74 3.32 -13.68
N GLY A 31 2.01 2.08 -14.12
CA GLY A 31 3.35 1.64 -14.49
C GLY A 31 4.27 1.38 -13.30
N TRP A 32 3.71 1.29 -12.08
CA TRP A 32 4.45 1.00 -10.84
C TRP A 32 4.81 -0.49 -10.75
N THR A 33 5.65 -0.91 -11.69
CA THR A 33 6.17 -2.27 -11.78
C THR A 33 7.17 -2.54 -10.65
N PRO A 34 7.45 -3.81 -10.31
CA PRO A 34 8.53 -4.13 -9.37
C PRO A 34 9.88 -3.50 -9.73
N HIS A 35 10.18 -3.39 -11.03
CA HIS A 35 11.41 -2.75 -11.50
C HIS A 35 11.39 -1.23 -11.33
N HIS A 36 10.25 -0.58 -11.56
CA HIS A 36 10.05 0.84 -11.25
C HIS A 36 10.27 1.06 -9.76
N ASP A 37 9.63 0.25 -8.92
CA ASP A 37 9.70 0.40 -7.47
C ASP A 37 11.15 0.25 -6.97
N ASP A 38 11.91 -0.70 -7.53
CA ASP A 38 13.32 -0.92 -7.20
C ASP A 38 14.27 0.24 -7.61
N ILE A 39 13.86 1.11 -8.55
CA ILE A 39 14.69 2.20 -9.10
C ILE A 39 14.27 3.56 -8.55
N GLU A 40 12.98 3.78 -8.38
CA GLU A 40 12.38 5.10 -8.07
C GLU A 40 12.13 5.30 -6.57
N HIS A 41 12.26 4.24 -5.76
CA HIS A 41 11.97 4.27 -4.33
C HIS A 41 13.12 3.68 -3.52
N ASP A 42 13.45 4.35 -2.42
CA ASP A 42 14.43 3.90 -1.45
C ASP A 42 13.73 3.30 -0.21
N GLY A 43 14.53 2.75 0.71
CA GLY A 43 14.05 1.97 1.86
C GLY A 43 12.98 2.68 2.69
N GLY A 44 11.74 2.22 2.55
CA GLY A 44 10.57 2.70 3.29
C GLY A 44 9.68 3.72 2.57
N ASP A 45 9.99 4.14 1.35
CA ASP A 45 9.18 5.15 0.64
C ASP A 45 7.75 4.66 0.37
N LEU A 46 7.57 3.41 -0.08
CA LEU A 46 6.24 2.84 -0.32
C LEU A 46 5.52 2.61 1.00
N ALA A 47 6.24 2.21 2.06
CA ALA A 47 5.69 2.12 3.42
C ALA A 47 5.22 3.48 3.95
N ALA A 48 5.97 4.57 3.73
CA ALA A 48 5.60 5.92 4.15
C ALA A 48 4.35 6.43 3.40
N ALA A 49 4.28 6.18 2.10
CA ALA A 49 3.09 6.44 1.29
C ALA A 49 1.89 5.63 1.79
N ALA A 50 2.08 4.35 2.11
CA ALA A 50 1.03 3.50 2.68
C ALA A 50 0.52 4.03 4.03
N ALA A 51 1.44 4.39 4.92
CA ALA A 51 1.11 4.97 6.23
C ALA A 51 0.28 6.24 6.08
N SER A 52 0.59 7.06 5.08
CA SER A 52 -0.15 8.31 4.80
C SER A 52 -1.62 8.04 4.48
N TYR A 53 -1.90 7.08 3.59
CA TYR A 53 -3.27 6.68 3.30
C TYR A 53 -3.96 6.01 4.51
N ALA A 54 -3.26 5.18 5.27
CA ALA A 54 -3.81 4.52 6.45
C ALA A 54 -4.19 5.53 7.56
N ILE A 55 -3.32 6.51 7.83
CA ILE A 55 -3.57 7.58 8.80
C ILE A 55 -4.70 8.48 8.32
N ASN A 56 -4.75 8.82 7.02
CA ASN A 56 -5.87 9.57 6.45
C ASN A 56 -7.21 8.85 6.64
N ALA A 57 -7.24 7.55 6.36
CA ALA A 57 -8.43 6.74 6.59
C ALA A 57 -8.84 6.71 8.07
N ALA A 58 -7.88 6.58 8.99
CA ALA A 58 -8.14 6.60 10.43
C ALA A 58 -8.71 7.95 10.90
N ASN A 59 -8.14 9.06 10.40
CA ASN A 59 -8.63 10.41 10.67
C ASN A 59 -10.07 10.62 10.19
N ASN A 60 -10.41 10.11 9.00
CA ASN A 60 -11.75 10.21 8.44
C ASN A 60 -12.79 9.28 9.12
N LEU A 61 -12.35 8.16 9.70
CA LEU A 61 -13.23 7.24 10.43
C LEU A 61 -13.49 7.68 11.88
N SER A 62 -12.54 8.40 12.47
CA SER A 62 -12.64 8.86 13.85
C SER A 62 -13.55 10.09 13.96
N PRO A 63 -14.49 10.13 14.91
CA PRO A 63 -15.31 11.32 15.18
C PRO A 63 -14.48 12.51 15.72
N HIS A 64 -13.22 12.26 16.09
CA HIS A 64 -12.27 13.26 16.60
C HIS A 64 -11.09 13.49 15.64
N GLY A 65 -11.07 12.81 14.50
CA GLY A 65 -10.01 13.02 13.51
C GLY A 65 -10.26 14.33 12.74
N PRO A 66 -9.19 14.94 12.20
CA PRO A 66 -9.30 16.20 11.47
C PRO A 66 -10.16 16.08 10.20
N GLY A 67 -10.18 14.91 9.55
CA GLY A 67 -11.06 14.60 8.41
C GLY A 67 -10.88 15.50 7.18
N ASP A 68 -9.76 16.21 7.10
CA ASP A 68 -9.49 17.27 6.12
C ASP A 68 -8.84 16.77 4.81
N ASN A 69 -8.40 15.50 4.79
CA ASN A 69 -7.66 14.90 3.67
C ASN A 69 -6.38 15.66 3.29
N GLU A 70 -5.79 16.40 4.23
CA GLU A 70 -4.53 17.09 4.00
C GLU A 70 -3.40 16.09 3.70
N CYS A 71 -2.51 16.47 2.78
CA CYS A 71 -1.33 15.67 2.44
C CYS A 71 -0.44 15.55 3.68
N PRO A 72 -0.21 14.34 4.23
CA PRO A 72 0.60 14.19 5.42
C PRO A 72 2.05 14.64 5.19
N ALA A 73 2.69 15.18 6.23
CA ALA A 73 4.07 15.66 6.14
C ALA A 73 5.10 14.56 5.80
N PHE A 74 4.75 13.30 6.08
CA PHE A 74 5.56 12.11 5.78
C PHE A 74 5.12 11.40 4.49
N TRP A 75 4.28 12.03 3.67
CA TRP A 75 4.01 11.57 2.31
C TRP A 75 5.32 11.62 1.50
N SER A 76 5.76 10.47 1.01
CA SER A 76 7.07 10.28 0.36
C SER A 76 7.06 10.61 -1.12
N PHE A 77 5.89 10.68 -1.78
CA PHE A 77 5.81 11.05 -3.19
C PHE A 77 5.64 12.55 -3.36
N THR A 78 5.70 13.02 -4.61
CA THR A 78 5.41 14.44 -4.87
C THR A 78 3.96 14.77 -4.45
N PRO A 79 3.69 15.97 -3.88
CA PRO A 79 2.37 16.30 -3.33
C PRO A 79 1.21 16.17 -4.33
N GLY A 80 1.44 16.35 -5.63
CA GLY A 80 0.41 16.19 -6.67
C GLY A 80 -0.10 14.75 -6.85
N TRP A 81 0.60 13.77 -6.27
CA TRP A 81 0.18 12.37 -6.24
C TRP A 81 -0.62 11.99 -5.00
N TRP A 82 -0.75 12.90 -4.03
CA TRP A 82 -1.69 12.73 -2.93
C TRP A 82 -3.12 12.85 -3.45
N LYS A 83 -3.82 11.73 -3.54
CA LYS A 83 -5.18 11.65 -4.12
C LYS A 83 -6.10 10.82 -3.23
N PRO A 84 -6.32 11.22 -1.95
CA PRO A 84 -7.15 10.47 -1.01
C PRO A 84 -8.58 10.31 -1.51
N LYS A 85 -9.24 9.26 -1.05
CA LYS A 85 -10.61 8.91 -1.42
C LYS A 85 -11.44 8.60 -0.16
N SER A 86 -12.32 7.61 -0.22
CA SER A 86 -12.99 7.11 0.98
C SER A 86 -12.00 6.36 1.89
N PRO A 87 -12.26 6.28 3.21
CA PRO A 87 -11.38 5.56 4.14
C PRO A 87 -11.12 4.12 3.71
N ARG A 88 -12.13 3.45 3.15
CA ARG A 88 -12.01 2.07 2.69
C ARG A 88 -11.21 1.92 1.40
N GLU A 89 -11.23 2.90 0.50
CA GLU A 89 -10.37 2.91 -0.69
C GLU A 89 -8.92 3.25 -0.32
N ASP A 90 -8.72 4.19 0.60
CA ASP A 90 -7.39 4.55 1.09
C ASP A 90 -6.72 3.39 1.83
N LEU A 91 -7.46 2.63 2.65
CA LEU A 91 -6.92 1.41 3.28
C LEU A 91 -6.55 0.33 2.25
N VAL A 92 -7.28 0.24 1.13
CA VAL A 92 -6.93 -0.69 0.03
C VAL A 92 -5.64 -0.27 -0.66
N ARG A 93 -5.48 1.02 -0.95
CA ARG A 93 -4.23 1.56 -1.51
C ARG A 93 -3.06 1.41 -0.56
N ALA A 94 -3.27 1.67 0.72
CA ALA A 94 -2.27 1.45 1.76
C ALA A 94 -1.83 -0.01 1.78
N GLY A 95 -2.78 -0.96 1.76
CA GLY A 95 -2.48 -2.39 1.66
C GLY A 95 -1.69 -2.75 0.41
N ALA A 96 -2.04 -2.19 -0.75
CA ALA A 96 -1.33 -2.44 -2.00
C ALA A 96 0.12 -1.90 -1.98
N LEU A 97 0.33 -0.71 -1.41
CA LEU A 97 1.66 -0.12 -1.23
C LEU A 97 2.50 -0.89 -0.20
N ILE A 98 1.89 -1.44 0.86
CA ILE A 98 2.57 -2.34 1.80
C ILE A 98 3.04 -3.61 1.09
N LEU A 99 2.21 -4.22 0.23
CA LEU A 99 2.63 -5.38 -0.56
C LEU A 99 3.82 -5.02 -1.46
N ALA A 100 3.78 -3.85 -2.08
CA ALA A 100 4.85 -3.37 -2.94
C ALA A 100 6.20 -3.20 -2.19
N GLU A 101 6.17 -2.60 -0.99
CA GLU A 101 7.35 -2.47 -0.13
C GLU A 101 7.88 -3.84 0.30
N ILE A 102 7.02 -4.75 0.74
CA ILE A 102 7.43 -6.10 1.15
C ILE A 102 8.10 -6.82 -0.02
N ASP A 103 7.51 -6.77 -1.21
CA ASP A 103 8.12 -7.39 -2.39
C ASP A 103 9.50 -6.77 -2.71
N MET A 104 9.68 -5.47 -2.46
CA MET A 104 10.96 -4.77 -2.64
C MET A 104 12.01 -5.25 -1.64
N ILE A 105 11.64 -5.37 -0.36
CA ILE A 105 12.50 -5.93 0.71
C ILE A 105 12.91 -7.36 0.35
N ASP A 106 11.95 -8.22 -0.01
CA ASP A 106 12.20 -9.61 -0.35
C ASP A 106 13.18 -9.74 -1.54
N ARG A 107 13.02 -8.88 -2.57
CA ARG A 107 13.96 -8.84 -3.71
C ARG A 107 15.34 -8.37 -3.30
N ASP A 108 15.43 -7.34 -2.45
CA ASP A 108 16.71 -6.82 -1.98
C ASP A 108 17.47 -7.84 -1.13
N GLU A 109 16.78 -8.54 -0.24
CA GLU A 109 17.33 -9.65 0.53
C GLU A 109 17.83 -10.78 -0.38
N ALA A 110 17.06 -11.16 -1.41
CA ALA A 110 17.46 -12.17 -2.38
C ALA A 110 18.71 -11.75 -3.18
N ARG A 111 18.82 -10.48 -3.59
CA ARG A 111 20.01 -9.95 -4.27
C ARG A 111 21.24 -10.01 -3.37
N LYS A 112 21.10 -9.64 -2.09
CA LYS A 112 22.18 -9.68 -1.10
C LYS A 112 22.64 -11.10 -0.77
N ALA A 113 21.73 -12.07 -0.74
CA ALA A 113 22.06 -13.47 -0.46
C ALA A 113 22.77 -14.18 -1.64
N GLY A 114 22.62 -13.66 -2.86
CA GLY A 114 23.27 -14.19 -4.07
C GLY A 114 24.59 -13.51 -4.48
N ALA A 115 24.99 -12.46 -3.76
CA ALA A 115 26.23 -11.70 -3.97
C ALA A 115 27.36 -12.21 -3.05
#